data_AF-A0A9Q3Q7L8-F1
#
_entry.id   AF-A0A9Q3Q7L8-F1
#
_cell.length_a   1.000
_cell.length_b   1.000
_cell.length_c   1.000
_cell.angle_alpha   90.00
_cell.angle_beta   90.00
_cell.angle_gamma   90.00
#
_symmetry.space_group_name_H-M   'P 1'
#
loop_
_entity.id
_entity.type
_entity.pdbx_description
1 polymer ?
#
loop_
_entity_poly.entity_id
_entity_poly.type
_entity_poly.pdbx_seq_one_letter_code
_entity_poly.pdbx_strand_id
1 'polypeptide(L)'
;MESYSHLPQLSNFKLDLSRIQDAQPIKTKPNRGKGYTAGNSCITEVVIDNKPTKPLFEPGAFCSCVGKSSLKTCVPNFEDQLLPIDGIKFNSASNPMKALGTLDPNVIFKHINGNLRITVEFVVMENCSSNHFILGNDYLIIQENELSDLLYDHREAFASDNKPLGAIVGHDVDIILNIERPYPPLLRRPAYRASPKSREPLEIHIKELLDLGVIRKVGHNEEVEITTPVIVAGHNGKSRMVGAFRALNTYTVPD
;
A
#
# COMPACT_ATOMS: atom_id res chain seq x y z
N MET A 1 28.48 4.12 7.51
CA MET A 1 28.73 2.84 6.82
C MET A 1 27.40 2.12 6.77
N GLU A 2 26.65 2.31 5.69
CA GLU A 2 25.27 1.83 5.55
C GLU A 2 25.29 0.37 5.07
N SER A 3 24.65 -0.50 5.83
CA SER A 3 24.51 -1.93 5.52
C SER A 3 23.33 -2.12 4.57
N TYR A 4 23.61 -2.35 3.29
CA TYR A 4 22.61 -2.75 2.29
C TYR A 4 22.05 -4.15 2.63
N SER A 5 20.83 -4.21 3.16
CA SER A 5 20.16 -5.45 3.60
C SER A 5 19.35 -6.16 2.49
N HIS A 6 19.79 -6.07 1.23
CA HIS A 6 19.03 -6.58 0.07
C HIS A 6 19.60 -7.87 -0.55
N LEU A 7 20.62 -8.48 0.05
CA LEU A 7 21.08 -9.80 -0.36
C LEU A 7 20.48 -10.88 0.56
N PRO A 8 20.10 -12.07 0.04
CA PRO A 8 19.78 -13.21 0.90
C PRO A 8 20.97 -13.47 1.84
N GLN A 9 20.70 -13.62 3.13
CA GLN A 9 21.74 -13.99 4.10
C GLN A 9 22.39 -15.29 3.63
N LEU A 10 23.71 -15.26 3.44
CA LEU A 10 24.48 -16.48 3.25
C LEU A 10 24.34 -17.33 4.52
N SER A 11 23.85 -18.55 4.35
CA SER A 11 23.63 -19.50 5.43
C SER A 11 24.97 -19.90 6.05
N ASN A 12 25.33 -19.25 7.15
CA ASN A 12 26.50 -19.62 7.92
C ASN A 12 26.10 -20.64 8.99
N PHE A 13 26.35 -21.93 8.72
CA PHE A 13 25.93 -23.07 9.57
C PHE A 13 26.74 -23.23 10.87
N LYS A 14 27.38 -22.16 11.37
CA LYS A 14 28.21 -22.15 12.60
C LYS A 14 27.73 -21.11 13.62
N LEU A 15 26.43 -20.97 13.81
CA LEU A 15 25.90 -20.19 14.93
C LEU A 15 25.71 -21.10 16.15
N ASP A 16 26.47 -20.80 17.21
CA ASP A 16 26.31 -21.39 18.54
C ASP A 16 24.94 -20.99 19.11
N LEU A 17 24.02 -21.96 19.19
CA LEU A 17 22.62 -21.79 19.59
C LEU A 17 22.45 -21.60 21.11
N SER A 18 23.53 -21.49 21.90
CA SER A 18 23.47 -21.44 23.36
C SER A 18 23.00 -20.11 23.96
N ARG A 19 22.76 -19.07 23.14
CA ARG A 19 22.24 -17.76 23.60
C ARG A 19 21.09 -17.28 22.72
N ILE A 20 19.94 -17.94 22.84
CA ILE A 20 18.67 -17.36 22.42
C ILE A 20 18.27 -16.36 23.51
N GLN A 21 18.62 -15.08 23.34
CA GLN A 21 17.89 -14.01 24.03
C GLN A 21 16.60 -13.77 23.25
N ASP A 22 15.49 -13.54 23.97
CA ASP A 22 14.20 -13.20 23.36
C ASP A 22 14.40 -12.11 22.30
N ALA A 23 13.89 -12.39 21.10
CA ALA A 23 14.00 -11.48 19.97
C ALA A 23 13.31 -10.17 20.31
N GLN A 24 14.10 -9.17 20.70
CA GLN A 24 13.62 -7.79 20.80
C GLN A 24 13.18 -7.37 19.39
N PRO A 25 11.94 -6.92 19.19
CA PRO A 25 11.47 -6.50 17.89
C PRO A 25 12.31 -5.32 17.41
N ILE A 26 13.17 -5.57 16.42
CA ILE A 26 13.95 -4.53 15.76
C ILE A 26 12.94 -3.68 14.97
N LYS A 27 12.63 -2.48 15.47
CA LYS A 27 11.86 -1.49 14.72
C LYS A 27 12.70 -0.98 13.55
N THR A 28 12.69 -1.71 12.43
CA THR A 28 13.24 -1.22 11.16
C THR A 28 12.36 -0.09 10.64
N LYS A 29 12.95 1.06 10.31
CA LYS A 29 12.25 2.10 9.55
C LYS A 29 11.73 1.48 8.25
N PRO A 30 10.46 1.69 7.87
CA PRO A 30 9.90 1.08 6.68
C PRO A 30 10.68 1.53 5.44
N ASN A 31 10.95 0.58 4.54
CA ASN A 31 11.58 0.86 3.24
C ASN A 31 10.71 1.85 2.43
N ARG A 32 11.34 2.54 1.46
CA ARG A 32 10.61 3.40 0.51
C ARG A 32 9.42 2.64 -0.09
N GLY A 33 8.24 3.25 -0.04
CA GLY A 33 7.00 2.63 -0.52
C GLY A 33 6.38 1.60 0.43
N LYS A 34 6.92 1.36 1.63
CA LYS A 34 6.36 0.44 2.64
C LYS A 34 5.97 1.13 3.95
N GLY A 35 5.86 2.46 3.95
CA GLY A 35 5.47 3.25 5.13
C GLY A 35 4.14 2.78 5.76
N TYR A 36 3.20 2.34 4.92
CA TYR A 36 1.87 1.87 5.33
C TYR A 36 1.89 0.59 6.19
N THR A 37 2.97 -0.19 6.19
CA THR A 37 3.05 -1.46 6.95
C THR A 37 3.51 -1.28 8.39
N ALA A 38 3.83 -0.06 8.82
CA ALA A 38 4.43 0.24 10.13
C ALA A 38 3.55 1.12 11.02
N GLY A 39 2.35 1.50 10.57
CA GLY A 39 1.43 2.36 11.32
C GLY A 39 0.73 1.59 12.44
N ASN A 40 1.00 1.96 13.70
CA ASN A 40 0.33 1.39 14.88
C ASN A 40 -0.50 2.42 15.66
N SER A 41 -0.44 3.71 15.29
CA SER A 41 -1.14 4.80 15.96
C SER A 41 -1.33 6.00 15.03
N CYS A 42 -2.36 6.81 15.27
CA CYS A 42 -2.58 8.11 14.61
C CYS A 42 -1.74 9.25 15.22
N ILE A 43 -0.56 8.93 15.76
CA ILE A 43 0.35 9.86 16.41
C ILE A 43 1.67 9.82 15.66
N THR A 44 2.22 10.98 15.33
CA THR A 44 3.50 11.11 14.65
C THR A 44 4.39 12.15 15.32
N GLU A 45 5.69 12.13 15.05
CA GLU A 45 6.62 13.14 15.52
C GLU A 45 6.73 14.31 14.53
N VAL A 46 6.44 15.51 15.01
CA VAL A 46 6.61 16.77 14.28
C VAL A 46 7.45 17.74 15.09
N VAL A 47 7.83 18.85 14.49
CA VAL A 47 8.38 20.01 15.19
C VAL A 47 7.37 21.15 15.11
N ILE A 48 6.91 21.63 16.27
CA ILE A 48 6.06 22.82 16.39
C ILE A 48 6.90 23.94 16.99
N ASP A 49 7.11 25.03 16.26
CA ASP A 49 7.97 26.17 16.67
C ASP A 49 9.28 25.75 17.35
N ASN A 50 10.03 24.89 16.65
CA ASN A 50 11.33 24.34 17.08
C ASN A 50 11.28 23.37 18.27
N LYS A 51 10.10 22.95 18.73
CA LYS A 51 9.92 21.94 19.78
C LYS A 51 9.41 20.62 19.19
N PRO A 52 10.08 19.48 19.45
CA PRO A 52 9.57 18.17 19.07
C PRO A 52 8.26 17.86 19.81
N THR A 53 7.22 17.54 19.05
CA THR A 53 5.87 17.33 19.55
C THR A 53 5.24 16.11 18.88
N LYS A 54 4.25 15.52 19.54
CA LYS A 54 3.53 14.33 19.05
C LYS A 54 2.05 14.65 18.82
N PRO A 55 1.67 15.30 17.71
CA PRO A 55 0.27 15.55 17.40
C PRO A 55 -0.48 14.23 17.19
N LEU A 56 -1.78 14.29 17.51
CA LEU A 56 -2.77 13.26 17.23
C LEU A 56 -3.56 13.70 15.99
N PHE A 57 -3.66 12.82 14.99
CA PHE A 57 -4.60 12.96 13.89
C PHE A 57 -5.93 12.36 14.31
N GLU A 58 -6.96 13.20 14.45
CA GLU A 58 -8.26 12.80 14.99
C GLU A 58 -9.37 13.17 14.02
N PRO A 59 -9.82 12.22 13.17
CA PRO A 59 -10.92 12.48 12.24
C PRO A 59 -12.27 12.70 12.96
N GLY A 60 -12.37 12.42 14.26
CA GLY A 60 -13.53 12.81 15.07
C GLY A 60 -13.55 14.29 15.47
N ALA A 61 -12.44 15.01 15.32
CA ALA A 61 -12.35 16.43 15.66
C ALA A 61 -12.75 17.30 14.47
N PHE A 62 -13.75 18.16 14.67
CA PHE A 62 -14.21 19.09 13.63
C PHE A 62 -13.12 20.09 13.20
N CYS A 63 -12.29 20.53 14.14
CA CYS A 63 -11.22 21.49 13.90
C CYS A 63 -9.93 21.07 14.62
N SER A 64 -8.82 21.63 14.16
CA SER A 64 -7.52 21.50 14.77
C SER A 64 -7.47 22.34 16.04
N CYS A 65 -7.12 21.71 17.15
CA CYS A 65 -7.17 22.36 18.46
C CYS A 65 -6.09 21.85 19.40
N VAL A 66 -5.80 22.64 20.43
CA VAL A 66 -4.80 22.30 21.44
C VAL A 66 -5.19 22.86 22.80
N GLY A 67 -4.93 22.10 23.88
CA GLY A 67 -5.08 22.61 25.23
C GLY A 67 -4.00 23.62 25.60
N LYS A 68 -4.36 24.68 26.34
CA LYS A 68 -3.41 25.73 26.77
C LYS A 68 -2.14 25.19 27.42
N SER A 69 -2.27 24.15 28.25
CA SER A 69 -1.15 23.53 28.94
C SER A 69 -0.17 22.88 27.96
N SER A 70 -0.69 22.17 26.96
CA SER A 70 0.09 21.51 25.91
C SER A 70 0.78 22.54 25.02
N LEU A 71 0.05 23.59 24.60
CA LEU A 71 0.60 24.66 23.78
C LEU A 71 1.74 25.40 24.48
N LYS A 72 1.59 25.72 25.77
CA LYS A 72 2.61 26.43 26.56
C LYS A 72 3.96 25.72 26.62
N THR A 73 3.99 24.40 26.44
CA THR A 73 5.25 23.63 26.38
C THR A 73 6.06 23.94 25.11
N CYS A 74 5.37 24.33 24.04
CA CYS A 74 5.96 24.61 22.73
C CYS A 74 6.13 26.12 22.51
N VAL A 75 5.10 26.90 22.88
CA VAL A 75 5.02 28.34 22.69
C VAL A 75 4.70 28.98 24.06
N PRO A 76 5.69 29.31 24.90
CA PRO A 76 5.46 29.73 26.28
C PRO A 76 4.70 31.05 26.47
N ASN A 77 4.78 31.95 25.48
CA ASN A 77 4.13 33.26 25.45
C ASN A 77 3.06 33.30 24.35
N PHE A 78 2.26 32.23 24.26
CA PHE A 78 1.23 32.14 23.21
C PHE A 78 0.09 33.13 23.47
N GLU A 79 -0.14 33.50 24.73
CA GLU A 79 -1.22 34.39 25.14
C GLU A 79 -1.15 35.75 24.46
N ASP A 80 0.06 36.26 24.20
CA ASP A 80 0.30 37.53 23.49
C ASP A 80 0.09 37.44 21.97
N GLN A 81 -0.01 36.23 21.45
CA GLN A 81 -0.10 35.92 20.02
C GLN A 81 -1.49 35.40 19.62
N LEU A 82 -2.40 35.25 20.58
CA LEU A 82 -3.75 34.78 20.33
C LEU A 82 -4.52 35.77 19.47
N LEU A 83 -5.08 35.26 18.37
CA LEU A 83 -6.08 35.97 17.60
C LEU A 83 -7.46 35.73 18.23
N PRO A 84 -8.33 36.77 18.25
CA PRO A 84 -9.65 36.65 18.83
C PRO A 84 -10.53 35.67 18.06
N ILE A 85 -11.34 34.90 18.78
CA ILE A 85 -12.36 34.02 18.21
C ILE A 85 -13.71 34.38 18.84
N ASP A 86 -14.72 34.64 18.02
CA ASP A 86 -16.05 35.04 18.49
C ASP A 86 -17.16 34.32 17.72
N GLY A 87 -18.32 34.14 18.36
CA GLY A 87 -19.52 33.59 17.74
C GLY A 87 -19.57 32.07 17.56
N ILE A 88 -18.51 31.33 17.94
CA ILE A 88 -18.44 29.87 17.75
C ILE A 88 -18.52 29.14 19.10
N LYS A 89 -19.36 28.11 19.18
CA LYS A 89 -19.45 27.20 20.33
C LYS A 89 -18.73 25.89 20.02
N PHE A 90 -17.78 25.53 20.87
CA PHE A 90 -17.04 24.27 20.76
C PHE A 90 -17.55 23.26 21.80
N ASN A 91 -17.59 21.99 21.42
CA ASN A 91 -17.91 20.88 22.32
C ASN A 91 -16.93 19.74 22.10
N SER A 92 -16.54 19.08 23.19
CA SER A 92 -15.87 17.79 23.17
C SER A 92 -16.88 16.74 23.63
N ALA A 93 -17.40 15.94 22.68
CA ALA A 93 -18.62 15.17 22.88
C ALA A 93 -19.75 16.07 23.41
N SER A 94 -20.31 15.78 24.58
CA SER A 94 -21.39 16.56 25.19
C SER A 94 -20.91 17.69 26.10
N ASN A 95 -19.60 17.86 26.28
CA ASN A 95 -19.05 18.85 27.21
C ASN A 95 -18.66 20.14 26.47
N PRO A 96 -19.10 21.32 26.94
CA PRO A 96 -18.75 22.58 26.34
C PRO A 96 -17.26 22.89 26.51
N MET A 97 -16.65 23.42 25.47
CA MET A 97 -15.24 23.80 25.41
C MET A 97 -15.13 25.32 25.32
N LYS A 98 -14.23 25.90 26.11
CA LYS A 98 -13.95 27.33 26.13
C LYS A 98 -12.70 27.62 25.29
N ALA A 99 -12.91 28.21 24.13
CA ALA A 99 -11.84 28.71 23.29
C ALA A 99 -11.26 30.02 23.87
N LEU A 100 -9.94 30.18 23.78
CA LEU A 100 -9.21 31.38 24.18
C LEU A 100 -8.88 32.27 22.98
N GLY A 101 -8.76 31.68 21.80
CA GLY A 101 -8.34 32.33 20.56
C GLY A 101 -7.81 31.30 19.58
N THR A 102 -7.29 31.77 18.44
CA THR A 102 -6.55 30.94 17.49
C THR A 102 -5.06 31.32 17.47
N LEU A 103 -4.23 30.37 17.04
CA LEU A 103 -2.79 30.55 16.85
C LEU A 103 -2.32 29.70 15.66
N ASP A 104 -1.41 30.25 14.87
CA ASP A 104 -0.83 29.60 13.68
C ASP A 104 0.66 29.26 13.91
N PRO A 105 0.99 28.21 14.68
CA PRO A 105 2.38 27.81 14.88
C PRO A 105 2.97 27.14 13.63
N ASN A 106 4.30 27.15 13.53
CA ASN A 106 4.98 26.45 12.44
C ASN A 106 5.03 24.95 12.69
N VAL A 107 4.32 24.15 11.89
CA VAL A 107 4.32 22.69 12.00
C VAL A 107 5.22 22.09 10.91
N ILE A 108 6.23 21.34 11.33
CA ILE A 108 7.22 20.73 10.43
C ILE A 108 7.24 19.21 10.62
N PHE A 109 6.90 18.50 9.56
CA PHE A 109 7.08 17.05 9.44
C PHE A 109 8.48 16.77 8.92
N LYS A 110 9.29 16.09 9.74
CA LYS A 110 10.63 15.68 9.33
C LYS A 110 10.54 14.52 8.36
N HIS A 111 11.21 14.63 7.22
CA HIS A 111 11.31 13.55 6.26
C HIS A 111 12.71 13.50 5.63
N ILE A 112 13.17 12.30 5.29
CA ILE A 112 14.56 12.04 4.85
C ILE A 112 14.93 12.77 3.57
N ASN A 113 13.94 13.09 2.72
CA ASN A 113 14.14 13.75 1.43
C ASN A 113 13.82 15.25 1.46
N GLY A 114 13.67 15.83 2.65
CA GLY A 114 13.24 17.21 2.84
C GLY A 114 12.06 17.30 3.78
N ASN A 115 12.01 18.37 4.57
CA ASN A 115 10.94 18.57 5.56
C ASN A 115 9.70 19.14 4.87
N LEU A 116 8.52 18.66 5.29
CA LEU A 116 7.25 19.26 4.92
C LEU A 116 6.84 20.26 6.00
N ARG A 117 6.67 21.52 5.64
CA ARG A 117 6.13 22.56 6.52
C ARG A 117 4.69 22.81 6.12
N ILE A 118 3.78 22.75 7.09
CA ILE A 118 2.39 23.15 6.93
C ILE A 118 2.07 24.25 7.94
N THR A 119 1.19 25.17 7.55
CA THR A 119 0.61 26.17 8.44
C THR A 119 -0.74 25.66 8.88
N VAL A 120 -0.92 25.50 10.19
CA VAL A 120 -2.15 24.99 10.79
C VAL A 120 -2.66 26.01 11.78
N GLU A 121 -3.89 26.47 11.61
CA GLU A 121 -4.59 27.25 12.63
C GLU A 121 -5.08 26.30 13.73
N PHE A 122 -4.65 26.53 14.97
CA PHE A 122 -5.15 25.79 16.12
C PHE A 122 -6.07 26.67 16.96
N VAL A 123 -7.27 26.16 17.25
CA VAL A 123 -8.12 26.73 18.30
C VAL A 123 -7.51 26.35 19.66
N VAL A 124 -7.14 27.36 20.45
CA VAL A 124 -6.56 27.17 21.78
C VAL A 124 -7.67 27.02 22.80
N MET A 125 -7.71 25.87 23.47
CA MET A 125 -8.76 25.50 24.40
C MET A 125 -8.30 25.65 25.85
N GLU A 126 -9.10 26.31 26.68
CA GLU A 126 -8.82 26.45 28.11
C GLU A 126 -8.99 25.13 28.86
N ASN A 127 -10.06 24.39 28.57
CA ASN A 127 -10.50 23.20 29.31
C ASN A 127 -10.34 21.89 28.51
N CYS A 128 -9.35 21.82 27.61
CA CYS A 128 -9.01 20.57 26.92
C CYS A 128 -8.11 19.70 27.80
N SER A 129 -8.51 18.44 27.99
CA SER A 129 -7.77 17.44 28.77
C SER A 129 -6.70 16.70 27.95
N SER A 130 -6.67 16.87 26.62
CA SER A 130 -5.68 16.23 25.76
C SER A 130 -4.31 16.87 25.92
N ASN A 131 -3.29 16.02 26.08
CA ASN A 131 -1.89 16.43 26.11
C ASN A 131 -1.27 16.54 24.70
N HIS A 132 -2.08 16.38 23.65
CA HIS A 132 -1.62 16.41 22.26
C HIS A 132 -2.21 17.63 21.53
N PHE A 133 -1.46 18.13 20.55
CA PHE A 133 -2.05 18.92 19.47
C PHE A 133 -2.94 17.99 18.65
N ILE A 134 -4.17 18.40 18.40
CA ILE A 134 -5.13 17.62 17.62
C ILE A 134 -5.19 18.24 16.23
N LEU A 135 -4.83 17.47 15.22
CA LEU A 135 -5.09 17.80 13.81
C LEU A 135 -6.44 17.21 13.44
N GLY A 136 -7.42 18.09 13.21
CA GLY A 136 -8.80 17.74 12.94
C GLY A 136 -9.13 17.68 11.46
N ASN A 137 -10.41 17.51 11.17
CA ASN A 137 -10.95 17.38 9.81
C ASN A 137 -10.81 18.62 8.95
N ASP A 138 -10.70 19.80 9.57
CA ASP A 138 -10.34 21.04 8.90
C ASP A 138 -9.03 20.94 8.09
N TYR A 139 -8.11 20.05 8.47
CA TYR A 139 -6.91 19.75 7.69
C TYR A 139 -6.87 18.33 7.12
N LEU A 140 -7.57 17.37 7.73
CA LEU A 140 -7.59 15.99 7.26
C LEU A 140 -8.53 15.75 6.05
N ILE A 141 -9.68 16.44 5.99
CA ILE A 141 -10.69 16.24 4.93
C ILE A 141 -10.38 17.08 3.68
N ILE A 142 -9.66 18.20 3.81
CA ILE A 142 -9.24 19.00 2.64
C ILE A 142 -8.47 18.14 1.62
N GLN A 143 -7.81 17.07 2.08
CA GLN A 143 -7.07 16.13 1.24
C GLN A 143 -7.94 15.03 0.61
N GLU A 144 -9.19 14.83 1.03
CA GLU A 144 -10.04 13.75 0.51
C GLU A 144 -10.42 14.01 -0.95
N ASN A 145 -10.80 15.24 -1.27
CA ASN A 145 -11.14 15.61 -2.65
C ASN A 145 -9.90 15.58 -3.54
N GLU A 146 -8.77 16.14 -3.09
CA GLU A 146 -7.51 16.11 -3.86
C GLU A 146 -7.01 14.68 -4.09
N LEU A 147 -7.13 13.81 -3.08
CA LEU A 147 -6.76 12.39 -3.20
C LEU A 147 -7.74 11.64 -4.10
N SER A 148 -9.04 11.90 -3.98
CA SER A 148 -10.06 11.32 -4.85
C SER A 148 -9.81 11.72 -6.30
N ASP A 149 -9.55 12.99 -6.56
CA ASP A 149 -9.22 13.52 -7.89
C ASP A 149 -7.94 12.86 -8.42
N LEU A 150 -6.89 12.77 -7.61
CA LEU A 150 -5.64 12.09 -7.98
C LEU A 150 -5.86 10.61 -8.33
N LEU A 151 -6.62 9.88 -7.52
CA LEU A 151 -6.94 8.47 -7.77
C LEU A 151 -7.80 8.30 -9.01
N TYR A 152 -8.72 9.23 -9.26
CA TYR A 152 -9.58 9.24 -10.44
C TYR A 152 -8.78 9.54 -11.71
N ASP A 153 -7.88 10.51 -11.65
CA ASP A 153 -6.98 10.90 -12.74
C ASP A 153 -6.03 9.74 -13.10
N HIS A 154 -5.55 9.01 -12.09
CA HIS A 154 -4.67 7.86 -12.27
C HIS A 154 -5.40 6.50 -12.22
N ARG A 155 -6.72 6.46 -12.41
CA ARG A 155 -7.53 5.24 -12.32
C ARG A 155 -7.04 4.10 -13.23
N GLU A 156 -6.34 4.44 -14.32
CA GLU A 156 -5.79 3.46 -15.27
C GLU A 156 -4.54 2.74 -14.77
N ALA A 157 -3.86 3.27 -13.74
CA ALA A 157 -2.74 2.61 -13.10
C ALA A 157 -3.18 1.44 -12.19
N PHE A 158 -4.48 1.36 -11.87
CA PHE A 158 -5.04 0.33 -10.98
C PHE A 158 -5.71 -0.77 -11.79
N ALA A 159 -5.52 -2.02 -11.37
CA ALA A 159 -6.24 -3.15 -11.95
C ALA A 159 -7.73 -3.05 -11.62
N SER A 160 -8.58 -3.34 -12.60
CA SER A 160 -10.04 -3.37 -12.44
C SER A 160 -10.62 -4.56 -13.17
N ASP A 161 -11.74 -5.08 -12.68
CA ASP A 161 -12.40 -6.26 -13.25
C ASP A 161 -13.01 -6.01 -14.65
N ASN A 162 -13.12 -4.74 -15.05
CA ASN A 162 -13.78 -4.30 -16.28
C ASN A 162 -12.82 -3.86 -17.39
N LYS A 163 -11.51 -3.88 -17.13
CA LYS A 163 -10.49 -3.51 -18.12
C LYS A 163 -9.57 -4.70 -18.37
N PRO A 164 -9.10 -4.90 -19.62
CA PRO A 164 -8.10 -5.92 -19.90
C PRO A 164 -6.85 -5.69 -19.04
N LEU A 165 -6.14 -6.76 -18.71
CA LEU A 165 -4.87 -6.65 -18.01
C LEU A 165 -3.92 -5.74 -18.80
N GLY A 166 -3.11 -4.95 -18.11
CA GLY A 166 -2.18 -4.03 -18.75
C GLY A 166 -1.30 -4.73 -19.78
N ALA A 167 -1.33 -4.25 -21.02
CA ALA A 167 -0.52 -4.76 -22.12
C ALA A 167 0.45 -3.67 -22.57
N ILE A 168 1.74 -3.98 -22.59
CA ILE A 168 2.76 -3.07 -23.11
C ILE A 168 2.83 -3.28 -24.63
N VAL A 169 2.32 -2.31 -25.39
CA VAL A 169 2.31 -2.37 -26.87
C VAL A 169 3.74 -2.35 -27.40
N GLY A 170 4.06 -3.28 -28.30
CA GLY A 170 5.37 -3.36 -28.97
C GLY A 170 6.47 -4.04 -28.16
N HIS A 171 6.13 -4.64 -27.02
CA HIS A 171 7.03 -5.44 -26.19
C HIS A 171 6.65 -6.93 -26.23
N ASP A 172 6.32 -7.43 -27.42
CA ASP A 172 6.11 -8.85 -27.64
C ASP A 172 7.41 -9.62 -27.37
N VAL A 173 7.29 -10.76 -26.67
CA VAL A 173 8.44 -11.57 -26.26
C VAL A 173 8.54 -12.79 -27.17
N ASP A 174 9.65 -12.89 -27.90
CA ASP A 174 9.97 -14.08 -28.69
C ASP A 174 10.49 -15.19 -27.77
N ILE A 175 9.78 -16.31 -27.74
CA ILE A 175 10.24 -17.50 -27.03
C ILE A 175 11.12 -18.33 -27.96
N ILE A 176 12.43 -18.32 -27.71
CA ILE A 176 13.40 -19.08 -28.50
C ILE A 176 13.49 -20.51 -27.97
N LEU A 177 13.39 -21.48 -28.88
CA LEU A 177 13.57 -22.89 -28.57
C LEU A 177 14.95 -23.38 -29.01
N ASN A 178 15.52 -24.33 -28.27
CA ASN A 178 16.80 -24.98 -28.57
C ASN A 178 16.67 -26.15 -29.57
N ILE A 179 15.52 -26.26 -30.24
CA ILE A 179 15.17 -27.29 -31.21
C ILE A 179 14.45 -26.67 -32.39
N GLU A 180 14.53 -27.33 -33.54
CA GLU A 180 13.83 -26.94 -34.77
C GLU A 180 12.68 -27.90 -35.07
N ARG A 181 11.82 -27.50 -36.03
CA ARG A 181 10.73 -28.34 -36.51
C ARG A 181 11.29 -29.56 -37.27
N PRO A 182 10.65 -30.74 -37.17
CA PRO A 182 9.41 -31.02 -36.44
C PRO A 182 9.64 -31.20 -34.93
N TYR A 183 8.75 -30.60 -34.12
CA TYR A 183 8.86 -30.67 -32.66
C TYR A 183 8.58 -32.07 -32.10
N PRO A 184 9.24 -32.46 -30.98
CA PRO A 184 9.08 -33.77 -30.37
C PRO A 184 7.64 -33.97 -29.87
N PRO A 185 7.14 -35.23 -29.84
CA PRO A 185 5.79 -35.56 -29.34
C PRO A 185 5.52 -35.05 -27.91
N LEU A 186 6.58 -34.86 -27.12
CA LEU A 186 6.49 -34.32 -25.76
C LEU A 186 5.90 -32.90 -25.70
N LEU A 187 6.03 -32.11 -26.78
CA LEU A 187 5.44 -30.79 -26.94
C LEU A 187 4.00 -30.83 -27.50
N ARG A 188 3.50 -32.01 -27.88
CA ARG A 188 2.13 -32.22 -28.40
C ARG A 188 1.30 -33.06 -27.43
N ARG A 189 1.30 -32.68 -26.16
CA ARG A 189 0.60 -33.44 -25.12
C ARG A 189 -0.90 -33.23 -25.20
N PRO A 190 -1.72 -34.31 -25.16
CA PRO A 190 -3.16 -34.18 -25.11
C PRO A 190 -3.59 -33.60 -23.76
N ALA A 191 -4.76 -32.96 -23.73
CA ALA A 191 -5.37 -32.50 -22.49
C ALA A 191 -5.65 -33.69 -21.55
N TYR A 192 -5.46 -33.48 -20.25
CA TYR A 192 -5.85 -34.49 -19.26
C TYR A 192 -7.37 -34.63 -19.22
N ARG A 193 -7.85 -35.84 -18.90
CA ARG A 193 -9.27 -36.06 -18.64
C ARG A 193 -9.66 -35.31 -17.36
N ALA A 194 -10.53 -34.31 -17.50
CA ALA A 194 -11.05 -33.55 -16.37
C ALA A 194 -12.31 -34.23 -15.80
N SER A 195 -12.37 -34.39 -14.47
CA SER A 195 -13.59 -34.82 -13.78
C SER A 195 -14.64 -33.70 -13.78
N PRO A 196 -15.95 -33.99 -13.64
CA PRO A 196 -16.99 -32.96 -13.60
C PRO A 196 -16.70 -31.84 -12.57
N LYS A 197 -16.22 -32.22 -11.37
CA LYS A 197 -15.81 -31.28 -10.31
C LYS A 197 -14.65 -30.37 -10.70
N SER A 198 -13.82 -30.77 -11.66
CA SER A 198 -12.69 -29.97 -12.15
C SER A 198 -13.04 -29.16 -13.39
N ARG A 199 -14.14 -29.50 -14.09
CA ARG A 199 -14.58 -28.81 -15.31
C ARG A 199 -15.24 -27.48 -15.01
N GLU A 200 -16.16 -27.43 -14.05
CA GLU A 200 -16.88 -26.19 -13.72
C GLU A 200 -15.92 -25.03 -13.37
N PRO A 201 -14.90 -25.24 -12.50
CA PRO A 201 -13.96 -24.16 -12.21
C PRO A 201 -13.09 -23.79 -13.41
N LEU A 202 -12.72 -24.78 -14.25
CA LEU A 202 -11.93 -24.54 -15.45
C LEU A 202 -12.70 -23.67 -16.45
N GLU A 203 -14.00 -23.93 -16.63
CA GLU A 203 -14.86 -23.15 -17.53
C GLU A 203 -15.00 -21.69 -17.07
N ILE A 204 -15.07 -21.46 -15.75
CA ILE A 204 -15.05 -20.11 -15.16
C ILE A 204 -13.73 -19.40 -15.49
N HIS A 205 -12.59 -20.02 -15.17
CA HIS A 205 -11.26 -19.42 -15.42
C HIS A 205 -11.01 -19.16 -16.91
N ILE A 206 -11.42 -20.07 -17.79
CA ILE A 206 -11.29 -19.89 -19.25
C ILE A 206 -12.13 -18.70 -19.71
N LYS A 207 -13.36 -18.57 -19.22
CA LYS A 207 -14.23 -17.44 -19.57
C LYS A 207 -13.63 -16.11 -19.12
N GLU A 208 -13.16 -16.02 -17.88
CA GLU A 208 -12.51 -14.82 -17.36
C GLU A 208 -11.30 -14.40 -18.22
N LEU A 209 -10.46 -15.36 -18.61
CA LEU A 209 -9.28 -15.08 -19.45
C LEU A 209 -9.64 -14.71 -20.89
N LEU A 210 -10.76 -15.21 -21.43
CA LEU A 210 -11.30 -14.78 -22.72
C LEU A 210 -11.83 -13.34 -22.64
N ASP A 211 -12.60 -13.04 -21.60
CA ASP A 211 -13.19 -11.71 -21.36
C ASP A 211 -12.09 -10.65 -21.14
N LEU A 212 -10.99 -11.03 -20.47
CA LEU A 212 -9.80 -10.19 -20.28
C LEU A 212 -8.88 -10.11 -21.52
N GLY A 213 -9.15 -10.87 -22.58
CA GLY A 213 -8.33 -10.90 -23.79
C GLY A 213 -6.95 -11.55 -23.63
N VAL A 214 -6.73 -12.32 -22.55
CA VAL A 214 -5.44 -12.98 -22.25
C VAL A 214 -5.26 -14.25 -23.09
N ILE A 215 -6.35 -14.97 -23.36
CA ILE A 215 -6.37 -16.12 -24.25
C ILE A 215 -7.36 -15.89 -25.39
N ARG A 216 -7.17 -16.61 -26.50
CA ARG A 216 -8.10 -16.61 -27.62
C ARG A 216 -8.34 -18.01 -28.13
N LYS A 217 -9.46 -18.20 -28.83
CA LYS A 217 -9.69 -19.41 -29.61
C LYS A 217 -8.75 -19.42 -30.80
N VAL A 218 -8.09 -20.56 -31.03
CA VAL A 218 -7.32 -20.81 -32.24
C VAL A 218 -8.27 -21.11 -33.39
N GLY A 219 -8.09 -20.46 -34.54
CA GLY A 219 -8.94 -20.64 -35.72
C GLY A 219 -8.79 -22.01 -36.36
N HIS A 220 -9.81 -22.44 -37.10
CA HIS A 220 -9.83 -23.77 -37.76
C HIS A 220 -8.70 -24.00 -38.77
N ASN A 221 -8.11 -22.91 -39.29
CA ASN A 221 -7.02 -22.94 -40.27
C ASN A 221 -5.63 -22.68 -39.65
N GLU A 222 -5.55 -22.49 -38.34
CA GLU A 222 -4.29 -22.27 -37.64
C GLU A 222 -3.71 -23.61 -37.17
N GLU A 223 -2.49 -23.93 -37.60
CA GLU A 223 -1.80 -25.14 -37.17
C GLU A 223 -1.25 -24.97 -35.75
N VAL A 224 -1.64 -25.85 -34.83
CA VAL A 224 -1.13 -25.88 -33.46
C VAL A 224 -0.10 -26.98 -33.32
N GLU A 225 1.18 -26.60 -33.35
CA GLU A 225 2.28 -27.56 -33.27
C GLU A 225 2.74 -27.88 -31.84
N ILE A 226 2.35 -27.04 -30.87
CA ILE A 226 2.69 -27.17 -29.45
C ILE A 226 1.41 -27.10 -28.61
N THR A 227 1.19 -28.08 -27.76
CA THR A 227 0.07 -28.14 -26.81
C THR A 227 0.57 -28.45 -25.41
N THR A 228 0.15 -27.65 -24.44
CA THR A 228 0.43 -27.86 -23.03
C THR A 228 -0.86 -28.20 -22.30
N PRO A 229 -0.94 -29.32 -21.56
CA PRO A 229 -2.14 -29.65 -20.83
C PRO A 229 -2.30 -28.72 -19.62
N VAL A 230 -3.55 -28.44 -19.30
CA VAL A 230 -3.94 -27.58 -18.18
C VAL A 230 -4.55 -28.44 -17.08
N ILE A 231 -4.27 -28.08 -15.82
CA ILE A 231 -4.82 -28.72 -14.62
C ILE A 231 -5.46 -27.67 -13.71
N VAL A 232 -6.34 -28.12 -12.82
CA VAL A 232 -6.92 -27.28 -11.77
C VAL A 232 -6.28 -27.65 -10.44
N ALA A 233 -5.75 -26.66 -9.73
CA ALA A 233 -5.23 -26.81 -8.37
C ALA A 233 -6.21 -26.14 -7.39
N GLY A 234 -6.62 -26.87 -6.36
CA GLY A 234 -7.53 -26.38 -5.32
C GLY A 234 -6.83 -26.18 -3.98
N HIS A 235 -7.12 -25.08 -3.28
CA HIS A 235 -6.68 -24.84 -1.90
C HIS A 235 -7.72 -23.97 -1.16
N ASN A 236 -8.12 -24.37 0.06
CA ASN A 236 -9.09 -23.66 0.90
C ASN A 236 -10.38 -23.23 0.18
N GLY A 237 -10.98 -24.13 -0.62
CA GLY A 237 -12.22 -23.85 -1.36
C GLY A 237 -12.05 -22.93 -2.58
N LYS A 238 -10.82 -22.50 -2.90
CA LYS A 238 -10.50 -21.73 -4.11
C LYS A 238 -9.79 -22.63 -5.13
N SER A 239 -10.05 -22.41 -6.41
CA SER A 239 -9.44 -23.13 -7.52
C SER A 239 -8.59 -22.19 -8.37
N ARG A 240 -7.56 -22.74 -9.04
CA ARG A 240 -6.72 -22.02 -10.00
C ARG A 240 -6.43 -22.90 -11.21
N MET A 241 -6.42 -22.29 -12.39
CA MET A 241 -5.96 -22.94 -13.62
C MET A 241 -4.43 -22.90 -13.71
N VAL A 242 -3.79 -24.03 -14.02
CA VAL A 242 -2.31 -24.15 -14.09
C VAL A 242 -1.90 -24.89 -15.36
N GLY A 243 -1.06 -24.26 -16.19
CA GLY A 243 -0.46 -24.90 -17.37
C GLY A 243 0.76 -25.76 -16.98
N ALA A 244 0.83 -26.99 -17.49
CA ALA A 244 1.93 -27.91 -17.19
C ALA A 244 3.14 -27.71 -18.13
N PHE A 245 3.78 -26.54 -18.07
CA PHE A 245 4.85 -26.12 -19.00
C PHE A 245 6.20 -26.83 -18.83
N ARG A 246 6.31 -27.87 -17.99
CA ARG A 246 7.59 -28.57 -17.75
C ARG A 246 8.27 -29.06 -19.03
N ALA A 247 7.49 -29.60 -19.96
CA ALA A 247 8.02 -30.06 -21.24
C ALA A 247 8.53 -28.91 -22.10
N LEU A 248 7.77 -27.80 -22.17
CA LEU A 248 8.15 -26.60 -22.93
C LEU A 248 9.45 -26.02 -22.38
N ASN A 249 9.54 -25.85 -21.06
CA ASN A 249 10.71 -25.27 -20.39
C ASN A 249 12.01 -26.05 -20.65
N THR A 250 11.96 -27.37 -20.89
CA THR A 250 13.16 -28.16 -21.27
C THR A 250 13.76 -27.72 -22.61
N TYR A 251 12.91 -27.18 -23.50
CA TYR A 251 13.31 -26.77 -24.85
C TYR A 251 13.39 -25.25 -25.00
N THR A 252 13.01 -24.47 -23.99
CA THR A 252 13.14 -23.01 -24.00
C THR A 252 14.57 -22.60 -23.66
N VAL A 253 15.15 -21.70 -24.46
CA VAL A 253 16.43 -21.07 -24.16
C VAL A 253 16.21 -20.03 -23.05
N PRO A 254 16.95 -20.08 -21.92
CA PRO A 254 16.87 -19.04 -20.89
C PRO A 254 17.37 -17.69 -21.41
N ASP A 255 16.75 -16.61 -20.95
CA ASP A 255 17.19 -15.22 -21.17
C ASP A 255 18.54 -14.90 -20.49
#